data_AF-A0A955IF90-F1
#
_entry.id   AF-A0A955IF90-F1
#
_cell.length_a   1.000
_cell.length_b   1.000
_cell.length_c   1.000
_cell.angle_alpha   90.00
_cell.angle_beta   90.00
_cell.angle_gamma   90.00
#
_symmetry.space_group_name_H-M   'P 1'
#
loop_
_entity.id
_entity.type
_entity.pdbx_description
1 polymer ?
#
loop_
_entity_poly.entity_id
_entity_poly.type
_entity_poly.pdbx_seq_one_letter_code
_entity_poly.pdbx_strand_id
1 'polypeptide(L)'
;MSCKPRAVEAIAPDGRWRAWLTALVVLVLGIGWATVPARGATATTRHEFSRILMGTKVRVVLWCGDRDEAKAAAKAALDRIAELDRVMSDWNRESELARLEARAGAGPVPVSADLADALAAAVRFAEASEGAFDPTVAPIVRLWRAARSTGARPDDAAMAAAREHVGWRRIALGGSPPTAALEAGTSIDLGAIGKGIAADEAMAVLERLGIEQALVDVGGSVRAGAAPPDDDSWTIAATADATHFEPLRLVHAGVATSGDLEQFVEIDGVRYSHIVDPRSGSPLTERIAVTVVATDALDADALSTAASVLEPRRAKALVERFGAAAIIQRVGQDGEVERIAVGSLPPDCSWPAFDAVAPVPAAAVANDGESKAGPESFIRARAEGRIHALELATWTMTRSGAPTVRLVGVVHIGEPAFYERLQQELAANDLVLFESVMPEAALPPHGDTPDARIASTRQSLELLADLDARVRRADGAAPPDLDALAAAAGRIDSRMGPVARAVSVDAWGHRVEFRADVPSAPPDDPRAADGGGPSWQFRSLGRDGRPGGEGEDADIEVAPLPTPTRGETDIQRELARTLGLAHQIES
;
A
#
# COMPACT_ATOMS: atom_id res chain seq x y z
N MET A 1 -82.58 30.84 25.85
CA MET A 1 -81.49 31.83 25.66
C MET A 1 -80.94 31.61 24.25
N SER A 2 -81.58 32.13 23.20
CA SER A 2 -81.27 33.40 22.50
C SER A 2 -79.80 33.62 22.16
N CYS A 3 -79.41 33.48 20.89
CA CYS A 3 -79.14 34.65 20.03
C CYS A 3 -78.97 34.27 18.54
N LYS A 4 -79.44 35.17 17.67
CA LYS A 4 -79.50 35.11 16.19
C LYS A 4 -78.13 35.34 15.53
N PRO A 5 -77.90 34.91 14.27
CA PRO A 5 -76.90 35.51 13.39
C PRO A 5 -77.49 36.69 12.59
N ARG A 6 -76.69 37.75 12.45
CA ARG A 6 -76.97 38.94 11.63
C ARG A 6 -76.40 38.72 10.23
N ALA A 7 -77.22 38.88 9.19
CA ALA A 7 -76.77 38.99 7.82
C ALA A 7 -76.29 40.43 7.54
N VAL A 8 -75.16 40.56 6.85
CA VAL A 8 -74.67 41.83 6.29
C VAL A 8 -74.72 41.69 4.77
N GLU A 9 -75.44 42.62 4.13
CA GLU A 9 -75.56 42.75 2.68
C GLU A 9 -74.22 43.07 2.02
N ALA A 10 -73.96 42.42 0.89
CA ALA A 10 -72.82 42.66 0.05
C ALA A 10 -73.05 43.91 -0.82
N ILE A 11 -72.18 44.91 -0.68
CA ILE A 11 -72.04 46.03 -1.59
C ILE A 11 -71.19 45.57 -2.78
N ALA A 12 -71.74 45.64 -3.99
CA ALA A 12 -71.02 45.36 -5.23
C ALA A 12 -70.00 46.49 -5.51
N PRO A 13 -68.72 46.19 -5.78
CA PRO A 13 -67.75 47.21 -6.18
C PRO A 13 -67.78 47.47 -7.68
N ASP A 14 -67.93 48.75 -8.02
CA ASP A 14 -67.99 49.33 -9.35
C ASP A 14 -66.83 48.90 -10.26
N GLY A 15 -67.14 48.60 -11.52
CA GLY A 15 -66.26 48.04 -12.56
C GLY A 15 -65.04 48.87 -12.98
N ARG A 16 -64.62 49.85 -12.19
CA ARG A 16 -63.39 50.62 -12.38
C ARG A 16 -62.14 49.86 -11.92
N TRP A 17 -62.26 48.86 -11.04
CA TRP A 17 -61.11 48.06 -10.58
C TRP A 17 -60.53 47.13 -11.66
N ARG A 18 -61.34 46.73 -12.64
CA ARG A 18 -60.91 45.85 -13.74
C ARG A 18 -59.91 46.52 -14.67
N ALA A 19 -60.02 47.84 -14.89
CA ALA A 19 -59.10 48.59 -15.74
C ALA A 19 -57.72 48.82 -15.08
N TRP A 20 -57.67 48.91 -13.75
CA TRP A 20 -56.41 49.02 -13.01
C TRP A 20 -55.70 47.66 -12.88
N LEU A 21 -56.44 46.56 -12.83
CA LEU A 21 -55.87 45.22 -12.80
C LEU A 21 -55.28 44.77 -14.15
N THR A 22 -55.87 45.14 -15.30
CA THR A 22 -55.23 44.87 -16.61
C THR A 22 -53.99 45.72 -16.85
N ALA A 23 -53.95 46.98 -16.39
CA ALA A 23 -52.76 47.82 -16.49
C ALA A 23 -51.61 47.33 -15.59
N LEU A 24 -51.92 46.81 -14.40
CA LEU A 24 -50.92 46.22 -13.49
C LEU A 24 -50.39 44.87 -14.01
N VAL A 25 -51.24 44.04 -14.64
CA VAL A 25 -50.82 42.75 -15.23
C VAL A 25 -49.94 42.96 -16.46
N VAL A 26 -50.18 43.98 -17.28
CA VAL A 26 -49.30 44.30 -18.43
C VAL A 26 -47.97 44.93 -17.99
N LEU A 27 -47.94 45.68 -16.88
CA LEU A 27 -46.69 46.20 -16.32
C LEU A 27 -45.86 45.10 -15.62
N VAL A 28 -46.52 44.12 -14.98
CA VAL A 28 -45.84 42.98 -14.34
C VAL A 28 -45.38 41.94 -15.38
N LEU A 29 -46.09 41.77 -16.51
CA LEU A 29 -45.64 40.93 -17.62
C LEU A 29 -44.61 41.61 -18.54
N GLY A 30 -44.57 42.95 -18.60
CA GLY A 30 -43.64 43.72 -19.43
C GLY A 30 -42.25 43.96 -18.82
N ILE A 31 -42.07 43.73 -17.52
CA ILE A 31 -40.77 43.83 -16.83
C ILE A 31 -40.09 42.43 -16.70
N GLY A 32 -40.79 41.36 -17.07
CA GLY A 32 -40.32 39.96 -16.96
C GLY A 32 -39.54 39.41 -18.16
N TRP A 33 -39.06 40.27 -19.07
CA TRP A 33 -38.09 39.91 -20.13
C TRP A 33 -36.88 40.84 -20.08
N ALA A 34 -36.45 41.25 -18.89
CA ALA A 34 -35.02 41.39 -18.70
C ALA A 34 -34.48 39.97 -18.83
N THR A 35 -33.82 39.67 -19.94
CA THR A 35 -32.94 38.52 -20.03
C THR A 35 -32.10 38.54 -18.76
N VAL A 36 -32.43 37.68 -17.79
CA VAL A 36 -31.42 37.20 -16.86
C VAL A 36 -30.35 36.71 -17.81
N PRO A 37 -29.18 37.35 -17.88
CA PRO A 37 -28.10 36.73 -18.65
C PRO A 37 -28.05 35.33 -18.05
N ALA A 38 -28.28 34.30 -18.86
CA ALA A 38 -27.82 32.98 -18.50
C ALA A 38 -26.44 33.25 -17.91
N ARG A 39 -26.23 32.95 -16.61
CA ARG A 39 -24.91 33.09 -16.00
C ARG A 39 -24.02 32.32 -16.96
N GLY A 40 -23.34 33.04 -17.85
CA GLY A 40 -22.45 32.43 -18.82
C GLY A 40 -21.50 31.68 -17.93
N ALA A 41 -21.40 30.36 -18.13
CA ALA A 41 -20.59 29.48 -17.30
C ALA A 41 -19.30 30.24 -17.01
N THR A 42 -19.18 30.78 -15.80
CA THR A 42 -18.03 31.58 -15.41
C THR A 42 -16.89 30.61 -15.52
N ALA A 43 -15.93 30.91 -16.40
CA ALA A 43 -14.82 30.01 -16.66
C ALA A 43 -14.18 29.64 -15.32
N THR A 44 -14.43 28.41 -14.86
CA THR A 44 -13.90 27.92 -13.60
C THR A 44 -12.44 27.55 -13.84
N THR A 45 -11.57 27.89 -12.91
CA THR A 45 -10.15 27.54 -13.00
C THR A 45 -9.79 26.51 -11.94
N ARG A 46 -8.81 25.66 -12.25
CA ARG A 46 -8.30 24.65 -11.31
C ARG A 46 -7.52 25.32 -10.18
N HIS A 47 -7.88 24.99 -8.95
CA HIS A 47 -7.15 25.39 -7.76
C HIS A 47 -6.76 24.16 -6.93
N GLU A 48 -5.63 24.25 -6.23
CA GLU A 48 -5.11 23.18 -5.40
C GLU A 48 -4.56 23.75 -4.10
N PHE A 49 -4.94 23.10 -2.99
CA PHE A 49 -4.52 23.45 -1.64
C PHE A 49 -4.09 22.19 -0.90
N SER A 50 -3.15 22.34 0.03
CA SER A 50 -2.73 21.22 0.88
C SER A 50 -2.41 21.66 2.30
N ARG A 51 -2.57 20.74 3.25
CA ARG A 51 -2.27 20.92 4.67
C ARG A 51 -1.93 19.57 5.30
N ILE A 52 -1.05 19.55 6.29
CA ILE A 52 -0.82 18.34 7.10
C ILE A 52 -1.92 18.24 8.16
N LEU A 53 -2.70 17.17 8.12
CA LEU A 53 -3.81 16.86 9.03
C LEU A 53 -3.90 15.33 9.20
N MET A 54 -4.40 14.86 10.34
CA MET A 54 -4.51 13.41 10.63
C MET A 54 -3.19 12.63 10.42
N GLY A 55 -2.05 13.29 10.68
CA GLY A 55 -0.72 12.70 10.49
C GLY A 55 -0.26 12.51 9.04
N THR A 56 -1.00 13.04 8.05
CA THR A 56 -0.68 12.89 6.63
C THR A 56 -0.88 14.18 5.83
N LYS A 57 -0.42 14.21 4.58
CA LYS A 57 -0.69 15.33 3.66
C LYS A 57 -2.10 15.18 3.10
N VAL A 58 -2.93 16.17 3.39
CA VAL A 58 -4.25 16.33 2.78
C VAL A 58 -4.14 17.28 1.60
N ARG A 59 -4.76 16.89 0.47
CA ARG A 59 -4.84 17.71 -0.74
C ARG A 59 -6.30 17.89 -1.15
N VAL A 60 -6.66 19.13 -1.49
CA VAL A 60 -7.97 19.50 -2.04
C VAL A 60 -7.72 20.14 -3.40
N VAL A 61 -8.27 19.54 -4.45
CA VAL A 61 -8.28 20.09 -5.81
C VAL A 61 -9.73 20.45 -6.15
N LEU A 62 -9.97 21.62 -6.69
CA LEU A 62 -11.32 22.06 -7.04
C LEU A 62 -11.33 23.03 -8.22
N TRP A 63 -12.47 23.09 -8.92
CA TRP A 63 -12.74 24.09 -9.95
C TRP A 63 -13.75 25.11 -9.42
N CYS A 64 -13.39 26.39 -9.43
CA CYS A 64 -14.30 27.48 -9.11
C CYS A 64 -13.88 28.75 -9.86
N GLY A 65 -14.68 29.81 -9.78
CA GLY A 65 -14.46 31.02 -10.59
C GLY A 65 -13.25 31.83 -10.13
N ASP A 66 -13.26 32.25 -8.86
CA ASP A 66 -12.26 33.15 -8.28
C ASP A 66 -11.37 32.41 -7.25
N ARG A 67 -10.10 32.83 -7.15
CA ARG A 67 -9.11 32.25 -6.22
C ARG A 67 -9.47 32.48 -4.74
N ASP A 68 -10.10 33.59 -4.39
CA ASP A 68 -10.52 33.88 -3.01
C ASP A 68 -11.69 32.98 -2.59
N GLU A 69 -12.68 32.78 -3.48
CA GLU A 69 -13.70 31.73 -3.35
C GLU A 69 -13.05 30.34 -3.18
N ALA A 70 -12.09 29.99 -4.05
CA ALA A 70 -11.36 28.71 -3.98
C ALA A 70 -10.71 28.48 -2.61
N LYS A 71 -10.03 29.52 -2.12
CA LYS A 71 -9.32 29.51 -0.85
C LYS A 71 -10.28 29.40 0.32
N ALA A 72 -11.42 30.09 0.28
CA ALA A 72 -12.43 30.02 1.32
C ALA A 72 -13.07 28.62 1.39
N ALA A 73 -13.42 28.04 0.24
CA ALA A 73 -13.98 26.70 0.16
C ALA A 73 -13.00 25.61 0.60
N ALA A 74 -11.76 25.65 0.10
CA ALA A 74 -10.72 24.71 0.52
C ALA A 74 -10.40 24.85 2.01
N LYS A 75 -10.40 26.07 2.56
CA LYS A 75 -10.24 26.29 4.00
C LYS A 75 -11.38 25.64 4.79
N ALA A 76 -12.63 25.81 4.38
CA ALA A 76 -13.77 25.18 5.04
C ALA A 76 -13.67 23.65 5.04
N ALA A 77 -13.29 23.05 3.91
CA ALA A 77 -13.08 21.60 3.81
C ALA A 77 -11.94 21.12 4.72
N LEU A 78 -10.79 21.81 4.70
CA LEU A 78 -9.63 21.48 5.55
C LEU A 78 -9.90 21.69 7.04
N ASP A 79 -10.69 22.70 7.40
CA ASP A 79 -11.08 22.94 8.79
C ASP A 79 -12.05 21.86 9.29
N ARG A 80 -12.95 21.36 8.42
CA ARG A 80 -13.80 20.21 8.76
C ARG A 80 -12.99 18.95 9.05
N ILE A 81 -11.95 18.67 8.26
CA ILE A 81 -11.02 17.56 8.53
C ILE A 81 -10.30 17.78 9.87
N ALA A 82 -9.88 19.01 10.18
CA ALA A 82 -9.25 19.32 11.46
C ALA A 82 -10.19 19.19 12.66
N GLU A 83 -11.50 19.42 12.49
CA GLU A 83 -12.51 19.13 13.51
C GLU A 83 -12.64 17.63 13.75
N LEU A 84 -12.76 16.85 12.68
CA LEU A 84 -12.83 15.39 12.73
C LEU A 84 -11.58 14.76 13.37
N ASP A 85 -10.40 15.31 13.13
CA ASP A 85 -9.16 14.87 13.79
C ASP A 85 -9.23 15.06 15.32
N ARG A 86 -9.83 16.16 15.80
CA ARG A 86 -10.07 16.37 17.25
C ARG A 86 -11.13 15.43 17.82
N VAL A 87 -11.97 14.83 16.97
CA VAL A 87 -12.98 13.86 17.39
C VAL A 87 -12.38 12.45 17.43
N MET A 88 -11.76 12.01 16.34
CA MET A 88 -11.44 10.60 16.06
C MET A 88 -9.99 10.19 16.41
N SER A 89 -9.08 11.14 16.66
CA SER A 89 -7.66 10.82 16.83
C SER A 89 -7.38 9.95 18.07
N ASP A 90 -6.65 8.85 17.87
CA ASP A 90 -6.09 7.98 18.92
C ASP A 90 -4.74 8.49 19.45
N TRP A 91 -4.10 9.43 18.75
CA TRP A 91 -2.84 10.08 19.16
C TRP A 91 -3.06 11.30 20.05
N ASN A 92 -4.17 12.03 19.84
CA ASN A 92 -4.49 13.21 20.61
C ASN A 92 -5.22 12.81 21.92
N ARG A 93 -4.53 12.96 23.05
CA ARG A 93 -5.10 12.68 24.39
C ARG A 93 -6.28 13.57 24.77
N GLU A 94 -6.46 14.68 24.07
CA GLU A 94 -7.59 15.60 24.25
C GLU A 94 -8.72 15.34 23.24
N SER A 95 -8.62 14.31 22.41
CA SER A 95 -9.69 13.99 21.45
C SER A 95 -10.98 13.57 22.16
N GLU A 96 -12.10 13.68 21.46
CA GLU A 96 -13.36 13.14 21.96
C GLU A 96 -13.29 11.62 22.18
N LEU A 97 -12.65 10.90 21.26
CA LEU A 97 -12.40 9.47 21.39
C LEU A 97 -11.62 9.14 22.67
N ALA A 98 -10.53 9.86 22.97
CA ALA A 98 -9.74 9.66 24.17
C ALA A 98 -10.56 9.90 25.45
N ARG A 99 -11.47 10.88 25.45
CA ARG A 99 -12.40 11.11 26.56
C ARG A 99 -13.42 9.97 26.73
N LEU A 100 -13.89 9.38 25.63
CA LEU A 100 -14.75 8.20 25.65
C LEU A 100 -14.00 6.99 26.23
N GLU A 101 -12.76 6.73 25.79
CA GLU A 101 -11.90 5.65 26.30
C GLU A 101 -11.65 5.79 27.81
N ALA A 102 -11.39 7.01 28.29
CA ALA A 102 -11.20 7.29 29.71
C ALA A 102 -12.43 6.97 30.58
N ARG A 103 -13.60 6.76 29.95
CA ARG A 103 -14.87 6.40 30.59
C ARG A 103 -15.26 4.94 30.33
N ALA A 104 -14.39 4.13 29.73
CA ALA A 104 -14.62 2.70 29.53
C ALA A 104 -15.00 2.00 30.85
N GLY A 105 -16.08 1.23 30.82
CA GLY A 105 -16.68 0.56 31.98
C GLY A 105 -17.60 1.42 32.85
N ALA A 106 -17.72 2.73 32.60
CA ALA A 106 -18.57 3.63 33.39
C ALA A 106 -20.03 3.73 32.90
N GLY A 107 -20.41 2.93 31.89
CA GLY A 107 -21.72 2.99 31.24
C GLY A 107 -21.80 4.04 30.11
N PRO A 108 -23.00 4.31 29.58
CA PRO A 108 -23.20 5.24 28.46
C PRO A 108 -22.80 6.67 28.81
N VAL A 109 -22.06 7.31 27.90
CA VAL A 109 -21.68 8.73 27.96
C VAL A 109 -22.19 9.47 26.73
N PRO A 110 -22.61 10.74 26.84
CA PRO A 110 -22.95 11.57 25.69
C PRO A 110 -21.75 11.73 24.76
N VAL A 111 -21.99 11.63 23.46
CA VAL A 111 -21.00 11.85 22.40
C VAL A 111 -21.59 12.73 21.30
N SER A 112 -20.73 13.36 20.50
CA SER A 112 -21.10 14.11 19.31
C SER A 112 -21.70 13.20 18.24
N ALA A 113 -22.44 13.78 17.30
CA ALA A 113 -22.92 13.07 16.13
C ALA A 113 -21.76 12.49 15.32
N ASP A 114 -20.69 13.27 15.10
CA ASP A 114 -19.48 12.85 14.39
C ASP A 114 -18.88 11.56 14.98
N LEU A 115 -18.70 11.52 16.31
CA LEU A 115 -18.15 10.32 16.95
C LEU A 115 -19.13 9.14 16.90
N ALA A 116 -20.42 9.39 17.10
CA ALA A 116 -21.44 8.35 17.03
C ALA A 116 -21.51 7.72 15.63
N ASP A 117 -21.48 8.55 14.58
CA ASP A 117 -21.55 8.11 13.18
C ASP A 117 -20.28 7.35 12.77
N ALA A 118 -19.10 7.83 13.18
CA ALA A 118 -17.84 7.13 12.96
C ALA A 118 -17.81 5.75 13.63
N LEU A 119 -18.24 5.66 14.90
CA LEU A 119 -18.33 4.38 15.62
C LEU A 119 -19.38 3.45 15.00
N ALA A 120 -20.53 3.99 14.58
CA ALA A 120 -21.57 3.21 13.93
C ALA A 120 -21.09 2.62 12.60
N ALA A 121 -20.39 3.42 11.79
CA ALA A 121 -19.76 2.95 10.55
C ALA A 121 -18.71 1.87 10.83
N ALA A 122 -17.84 2.08 11.82
CA ALA A 122 -16.82 1.10 12.18
C ALA A 122 -17.42 -0.24 12.67
N VAL A 123 -18.49 -0.19 13.49
CA VAL A 123 -19.22 -1.38 13.93
C VAL A 123 -19.89 -2.09 12.75
N ARG A 124 -20.48 -1.35 11.80
CA ARG A 124 -21.07 -1.92 10.56
C ARG A 124 -20.05 -2.74 9.78
N PHE A 125 -18.83 -2.24 9.61
CA PHE A 125 -17.76 -2.97 8.93
C PHE A 125 -17.24 -4.15 9.74
N ALA A 126 -17.13 -4.01 11.05
CA ALA A 126 -16.72 -5.09 11.92
C ALA A 126 -17.72 -6.25 11.93
N GLU A 127 -19.01 -5.95 11.92
CA GLU A 127 -20.06 -6.95 11.78
C GLU A 127 -20.03 -7.61 10.40
N ALA A 128 -19.99 -6.81 9.32
CA ALA A 128 -20.03 -7.32 7.96
C ALA A 128 -18.82 -8.19 7.58
N SER A 129 -17.66 -7.90 8.15
CA SER A 129 -16.40 -8.65 7.94
C SER A 129 -16.16 -9.75 8.97
N GLU A 130 -17.10 -9.95 9.90
CA GLU A 130 -16.98 -10.89 11.03
C GLU A 130 -15.70 -10.69 11.86
N GLY A 131 -15.33 -9.43 12.11
CA GLY A 131 -14.18 -9.03 12.93
C GLY A 131 -12.82 -9.05 12.21
N ALA A 132 -12.78 -9.22 10.88
CA ALA A 132 -11.55 -9.01 10.11
C ALA A 132 -11.15 -7.53 10.08
N PHE A 133 -12.15 -6.64 10.04
CA PHE A 133 -12.03 -5.26 10.50
C PHE A 133 -12.56 -5.20 11.94
N ASP A 134 -11.84 -4.59 12.87
CA ASP A 134 -12.35 -4.38 14.23
C ASP A 134 -11.79 -3.06 14.81
N PRO A 135 -12.63 -2.05 15.06
CA PRO A 135 -12.16 -0.78 15.61
C PRO A 135 -11.61 -0.90 17.03
N THR A 136 -11.84 -2.02 17.73
CA THR A 136 -11.31 -2.22 19.09
C THR A 136 -9.89 -2.80 19.13
N VAL A 137 -9.24 -2.97 17.97
CA VAL A 137 -7.90 -3.58 17.84
C VAL A 137 -6.77 -2.73 18.46
N ALA A 138 -7.06 -1.51 18.92
CA ALA A 138 -6.09 -0.55 19.45
C ALA A 138 -5.11 -1.11 20.49
N PRO A 139 -5.50 -1.94 21.48
CA PRO A 139 -4.55 -2.51 22.44
C PRO A 139 -3.46 -3.34 21.77
N ILE A 140 -3.81 -4.14 20.75
CA ILE A 140 -2.88 -4.96 19.99
C ILE A 140 -2.01 -4.08 19.08
N VAL A 141 -2.63 -3.13 18.38
CA VAL A 141 -1.90 -2.20 17.49
C VAL A 141 -0.87 -1.39 18.28
N ARG A 142 -1.19 -0.91 19.49
CA ARG A 142 -0.25 -0.17 20.36
C ARG A 142 0.98 -1.01 20.73
N LEU A 143 0.80 -2.30 21.01
CA LEU A 143 1.93 -3.22 21.26
C LEU A 143 2.82 -3.38 20.03
N TRP A 144 2.24 -3.58 18.85
CA TRP A 144 3.00 -3.68 17.61
C TRP A 144 3.65 -2.36 17.19
N ARG A 145 3.02 -1.21 17.46
CA ARG A 145 3.66 0.11 17.28
C ARG A 145 4.91 0.23 18.16
N ALA A 146 4.86 -0.22 19.41
CA ALA A 146 6.04 -0.26 20.28
C ALA A 146 7.12 -1.25 19.79
N ALA A 147 6.71 -2.40 19.26
CA ALA A 147 7.61 -3.37 18.63
C ALA A 147 8.38 -2.76 17.45
N ARG A 148 7.73 -1.93 16.63
CA ARG A 148 8.40 -1.20 15.52
C ARG A 148 9.51 -0.27 16.00
N SER A 149 9.33 0.37 17.17
CA SER A 149 10.34 1.26 17.73
C SER A 149 11.49 0.53 18.44
N THR A 150 11.24 -0.69 18.94
CA THR A 150 12.20 -1.45 19.73
C THR A 150 12.91 -2.56 18.95
N GLY A 151 12.37 -2.96 17.80
CA GLY A 151 12.84 -4.11 17.03
C GLY A 151 12.55 -5.45 17.71
N ALA A 152 11.75 -5.47 18.78
CA ALA A 152 11.48 -6.66 19.58
C ALA A 152 9.99 -7.02 19.52
N ARG A 153 9.69 -8.31 19.45
CA ARG A 153 8.30 -8.80 19.41
C ARG A 153 7.57 -8.44 20.72
N PRO A 154 6.26 -8.14 20.66
CA PRO A 154 5.47 -7.99 21.87
C PRO A 154 5.54 -9.24 22.75
N ASP A 155 5.63 -9.04 24.07
CA ASP A 155 5.58 -10.10 25.06
C ASP A 155 4.25 -10.88 24.96
N ASP A 156 4.31 -12.21 25.03
CA ASP A 156 3.15 -13.07 24.82
C ASP A 156 2.08 -12.86 25.92
N ALA A 157 2.47 -12.54 27.16
CA ALA A 157 1.53 -12.24 28.23
C ALA A 157 0.85 -10.87 28.02
N ALA A 158 1.61 -9.87 27.57
CA ALA A 158 1.05 -8.58 27.16
C ALA A 158 0.07 -8.72 25.98
N MET A 159 0.39 -9.55 25.00
CA MET A 159 -0.49 -9.87 23.88
C MET A 159 -1.76 -10.60 24.31
N ALA A 160 -1.64 -11.57 25.23
CA ALA A 160 -2.80 -12.27 25.77
C ALA A 160 -3.74 -11.29 26.50
N ALA A 161 -3.20 -10.42 27.36
CA ALA A 161 -3.98 -9.39 28.04
C ALA A 161 -4.64 -8.40 27.07
N ALA A 162 -3.93 -7.97 26.02
CA ALA A 162 -4.48 -7.06 25.01
C ALA A 162 -5.70 -7.67 24.30
N ARG A 163 -5.63 -8.97 23.95
CA ARG A 163 -6.74 -9.69 23.28
C ARG A 163 -8.01 -9.75 24.09
N GLU A 164 -7.93 -9.79 25.42
CA GLU A 164 -9.11 -9.82 26.28
C GLU A 164 -9.97 -8.57 26.09
N HIS A 165 -9.39 -7.45 25.65
CA HIS A 165 -10.08 -6.18 25.46
C HIS A 165 -10.53 -5.91 24.01
N VAL A 166 -10.21 -6.80 23.07
CA VAL A 166 -10.58 -6.70 21.65
C VAL A 166 -11.90 -7.44 21.40
N GLY A 167 -12.73 -6.85 20.55
CA GLY A 167 -14.01 -7.34 20.07
C GLY A 167 -15.02 -6.20 19.91
N TRP A 168 -15.41 -5.88 18.69
CA TRP A 168 -16.34 -4.77 18.37
C TRP A 168 -17.68 -4.79 19.12
N ARG A 169 -18.14 -5.95 19.57
CA ARG A 169 -19.36 -6.11 20.39
C ARG A 169 -19.26 -5.45 21.77
N ARG A 170 -18.06 -5.04 22.18
CA ARG A 170 -17.77 -4.27 23.40
C ARG A 170 -18.14 -2.79 23.27
N ILE A 171 -18.57 -2.35 22.09
CA ILE A 171 -19.07 -1.01 21.80
C ILE A 171 -20.60 -1.06 21.81
N ALA A 172 -21.23 -0.25 22.66
CA ALA A 172 -22.67 -0.04 22.65
C ALA A 172 -22.98 1.41 22.24
N LEU A 173 -23.81 1.57 21.22
CA LEU A 173 -24.29 2.86 20.73
C LEU A 173 -25.79 2.99 21.00
N GLY A 174 -26.26 4.18 21.36
CA GLY A 174 -27.69 4.41 21.58
C GLY A 174 -28.04 5.83 21.99
N GLY A 175 -29.30 6.05 22.38
CA GLY A 175 -29.78 7.34 22.88
C GLY A 175 -30.19 8.35 21.80
N SER A 176 -30.90 9.38 22.24
CA SER A 176 -31.16 10.61 21.48
C SER A 176 -31.24 11.76 22.51
N PRO A 177 -30.20 12.60 22.66
CA PRO A 177 -28.97 12.71 21.84
C PRO A 177 -28.05 11.47 21.92
N PRO A 178 -27.10 11.31 20.97
CA PRO A 178 -26.24 10.13 20.89
C PRO A 178 -25.41 9.88 22.15
N THR A 179 -25.29 8.61 22.50
CA THR A 179 -24.47 8.10 23.60
C THR A 179 -23.69 6.87 23.15
N ALA A 180 -22.50 6.69 23.71
CA ALA A 180 -21.67 5.51 23.49
C ALA A 180 -21.22 4.93 24.85
N ALA A 181 -21.07 3.62 24.94
CA ALA A 181 -20.46 2.94 26.07
C ALA A 181 -19.42 1.95 25.57
N LEU A 182 -18.28 1.89 26.26
CA LEU A 182 -17.24 0.89 26.03
C LEU A 182 -17.15 -0.01 27.27
N GLU A 183 -16.95 -1.31 27.07
CA GLU A 183 -16.58 -2.21 28.17
C GLU A 183 -15.22 -1.81 28.78
N ALA A 184 -14.97 -2.19 30.04
CA ALA A 184 -13.73 -1.85 30.73
C ALA A 184 -12.50 -2.39 29.98
N GLY A 185 -11.50 -1.51 29.79
CA GLY A 185 -10.25 -1.83 29.09
C GLY A 185 -10.33 -1.79 27.56
N THR A 186 -11.51 -1.63 26.96
CA THR A 186 -11.64 -1.44 25.51
C THR A 186 -11.07 -0.10 25.08
N SER A 187 -10.26 -0.10 24.03
CA SER A 187 -9.74 1.09 23.34
C SER A 187 -10.06 0.97 21.85
N ILE A 188 -10.14 2.10 21.16
CA ILE A 188 -10.60 2.23 19.78
C ILE A 188 -9.49 2.79 18.89
N ASP A 189 -9.35 2.21 17.70
CA ASP A 189 -8.51 2.68 16.60
C ASP A 189 -9.40 2.86 15.36
N LEU A 190 -9.54 4.12 14.93
CA LEU A 190 -10.27 4.49 13.71
C LEU A 190 -9.34 4.73 12.52
N GLY A 191 -8.07 4.35 12.61
CA GLY A 191 -7.06 4.61 11.57
C GLY A 191 -7.38 3.99 10.21
N ALA A 192 -8.15 2.91 10.19
CA ALA A 192 -8.56 2.18 8.97
C ALA A 192 -9.88 2.67 8.34
N ILE A 193 -10.50 3.74 8.88
CA ILE A 193 -11.76 4.30 8.36
C ILE A 193 -11.82 5.83 8.44
N GLY A 194 -11.06 6.44 9.34
CA GLY A 194 -11.13 7.87 9.65
C GLY A 194 -10.70 8.77 8.49
N LYS A 195 -9.74 8.33 7.66
CA LYS A 195 -9.31 9.11 6.48
C LYS A 195 -10.39 9.13 5.41
N GLY A 196 -11.04 7.99 5.16
CA GLY A 196 -12.22 7.90 4.31
C GLY A 196 -13.36 8.81 4.77
N ILE A 197 -13.73 8.76 6.06
CA ILE A 197 -14.75 9.64 6.65
C ILE A 197 -14.37 11.13 6.42
N ALA A 198 -13.12 11.49 6.68
CA ALA A 198 -12.66 12.87 6.53
C ALA A 198 -12.71 13.35 5.07
N ALA A 199 -12.38 12.49 4.11
CA ALA A 199 -12.46 12.80 2.69
C ALA A 199 -13.91 13.03 2.23
N ASP A 200 -14.84 12.18 2.68
CA ASP A 200 -16.27 12.32 2.36
C ASP A 200 -16.89 13.56 2.99
N GLU A 201 -16.61 13.83 4.26
CA GLU A 201 -17.11 15.01 4.97
C GLU A 201 -16.57 16.32 4.37
N ALA A 202 -15.31 16.33 3.95
CA ALA A 202 -14.72 17.45 3.23
C ALA A 202 -15.37 17.66 1.86
N MET A 203 -15.65 16.58 1.11
CA MET A 203 -16.38 16.66 -0.15
C MET A 203 -17.79 17.23 0.08
N ALA A 204 -18.51 16.75 1.08
CA ALA A 204 -19.85 17.24 1.42
C ALA A 204 -19.85 18.72 1.84
N VAL A 205 -18.77 19.25 2.40
CA VAL A 205 -18.59 20.70 2.60
C VAL A 205 -18.50 21.43 1.27
N LEU A 206 -17.70 20.95 0.32
CA LEU A 206 -17.53 21.58 -0.99
C LEU A 206 -18.82 21.55 -1.81
N GLU A 207 -19.52 20.42 -1.83
CA GLU A 207 -20.80 20.25 -2.52
C GLU A 207 -21.87 21.21 -1.96
N ARG A 208 -21.94 21.40 -0.63
CA ARG A 208 -22.84 22.39 -0.02
C ARG A 208 -22.51 23.83 -0.37
N LEU A 209 -21.26 24.11 -0.76
CA LEU A 209 -20.83 25.40 -1.28
C LEU A 209 -21.07 25.54 -2.80
N GLY A 210 -21.64 24.51 -3.44
CA GLY A 210 -21.91 24.49 -4.88
C GLY A 210 -20.70 24.11 -5.74
N ILE A 211 -19.66 23.54 -5.13
CA ILE A 211 -18.44 23.11 -5.82
C ILE A 211 -18.48 21.59 -5.96
N GLU A 212 -18.99 21.12 -7.10
CA GLU A 212 -19.13 19.68 -7.39
C GLU A 212 -17.89 19.10 -8.07
N GLN A 213 -17.16 19.90 -8.86
CA GLN A 213 -15.91 19.49 -9.51
C GLN A 213 -14.74 19.62 -8.54
N ALA A 214 -14.66 18.69 -7.58
CA ALA A 214 -13.59 18.63 -6.60
C ALA A 214 -13.04 17.21 -6.40
N LEU A 215 -11.83 17.13 -5.85
CA LEU A 215 -11.17 15.92 -5.38
C LEU A 215 -10.50 16.21 -4.03
N VAL A 216 -10.76 15.35 -3.06
CA VAL A 216 -10.14 15.39 -1.73
C VAL A 216 -9.33 14.13 -1.54
N ASP A 217 -8.06 14.27 -1.20
CA ASP A 217 -7.12 13.18 -0.95
C ASP A 217 -6.56 13.32 0.47
N VAL A 218 -6.90 12.35 1.33
CA VAL A 218 -6.45 12.26 2.72
C VAL A 218 -5.48 11.09 2.83
N GLY A 219 -4.21 11.32 2.46
CA GLY A 219 -3.16 10.31 2.58
C GLY A 219 -3.49 8.99 1.87
N GLY A 220 -3.95 9.07 0.62
CA GLY A 220 -4.27 7.91 -0.22
C GLY A 220 -5.73 7.46 -0.15
N SER A 221 -6.52 7.93 0.82
CA SER A 221 -7.97 7.77 0.83
C SER A 221 -8.58 8.96 0.08
N VAL A 222 -9.04 8.72 -1.14
CA VAL A 222 -9.45 9.77 -2.10
C VAL A 222 -10.96 9.74 -2.32
N ARG A 223 -11.57 10.93 -2.34
CA ARG A 223 -12.96 11.18 -2.73
C ARG A 223 -13.00 12.12 -3.94
N ALA A 224 -13.57 11.66 -5.05
CA ALA A 224 -13.78 12.44 -6.28
C ALA A 224 -15.25 12.81 -6.46
N GLY A 225 -15.52 14.08 -6.80
CA GLY A 225 -16.85 14.59 -7.14
C GLY A 225 -17.15 14.46 -8.63
N ALA A 226 -17.86 15.45 -9.18
CA ALA A 226 -18.13 15.53 -10.62
C ALA A 226 -16.82 15.69 -11.42
N ALA A 227 -16.83 15.25 -12.67
CA ALA A 227 -15.68 15.34 -13.56
C ALA A 227 -15.19 16.80 -13.73
N PRO A 228 -13.87 17.03 -13.89
CA PRO A 228 -13.34 18.34 -14.24
C PRO A 228 -13.99 18.90 -15.53
N PRO A 229 -14.13 20.22 -15.71
CA PRO A 229 -14.78 20.79 -16.90
C PRO A 229 -14.16 20.40 -18.27
N ASP A 230 -12.87 20.07 -18.28
CA ASP A 230 -12.10 19.77 -19.49
C ASP A 230 -11.86 18.26 -19.69
N ASP A 231 -12.40 17.40 -18.83
CA ASP A 231 -12.21 15.94 -18.85
C ASP A 231 -13.54 15.24 -18.53
N ASP A 232 -13.64 13.94 -18.84
CA ASP A 232 -14.83 13.15 -18.49
C ASP A 232 -14.72 12.49 -17.11
N SER A 233 -13.54 12.56 -16.49
CA SER A 233 -13.24 11.88 -15.24
C SER A 233 -12.00 12.43 -14.52
N TRP A 234 -11.86 12.09 -13.24
CA TRP A 234 -10.62 12.29 -12.50
C TRP A 234 -9.67 11.13 -12.76
N THR A 235 -8.48 11.42 -13.29
CA THR A 235 -7.43 10.39 -13.44
C THR A 235 -6.53 10.36 -12.21
N ILE A 236 -6.50 9.23 -11.52
CA ILE A 236 -5.68 8.96 -10.35
C ILE A 236 -4.70 7.83 -10.67
N ALA A 237 -3.46 7.95 -10.19
CA ALA A 237 -2.51 6.86 -10.20
C ALA A 237 -2.86 5.88 -9.07
N ALA A 238 -3.44 4.72 -9.42
CA ALA A 238 -3.75 3.66 -8.48
C ALA A 238 -2.78 2.49 -8.68
N THR A 239 -2.32 1.88 -7.59
CA THR A 239 -1.46 0.70 -7.69
C THR A 239 -2.31 -0.56 -7.81
N ALA A 240 -2.01 -1.39 -8.81
CA ALA A 240 -2.49 -2.75 -8.95
C ALA A 240 -1.40 -3.78 -8.58
N ASP A 241 -0.12 -3.39 -8.65
CA ASP A 241 1.02 -4.04 -8.01
C ASP A 241 1.89 -3.04 -7.27
N ALA A 242 2.56 -3.51 -6.22
CA ALA A 242 3.45 -2.76 -5.32
C ALA A 242 4.50 -1.83 -5.99
N THR A 243 4.70 -1.94 -7.30
CA THR A 243 5.78 -1.31 -8.04
C THR A 243 5.34 -0.51 -9.27
N HIS A 244 4.08 -0.62 -9.72
CA HIS A 244 3.52 0.10 -10.87
C HIS A 244 2.19 0.76 -10.53
N PHE A 245 2.06 2.00 -11.01
CA PHE A 245 0.82 2.76 -10.95
C PHE A 245 0.13 2.72 -12.30
N GLU A 246 -1.17 2.44 -12.27
CA GLU A 246 -2.04 2.43 -13.44
C GLU A 246 -3.09 3.55 -13.32
N PRO A 247 -3.54 4.13 -14.45
CA PRO A 247 -4.55 5.16 -14.44
C PRO A 247 -5.92 4.58 -14.07
N LEU A 248 -6.49 5.07 -12.98
CA LEU A 248 -7.86 4.84 -12.53
C LEU A 248 -8.67 6.11 -12.80
N ARG A 249 -9.79 5.98 -13.52
CA ARG A 249 -10.73 7.08 -13.78
C ARG A 249 -11.88 7.02 -12.80
N LEU A 250 -12.12 8.12 -12.08
CA LEU A 250 -13.19 8.25 -11.09
C LEU A 250 -14.15 9.39 -11.40
N VAL A 251 -15.43 9.15 -11.15
CA VAL A 251 -16.50 10.15 -11.16
C VAL A 251 -17.45 9.82 -10.01
N HIS A 252 -17.71 10.77 -9.12
CA HIS A 252 -18.55 10.57 -7.93
C HIS A 252 -18.22 9.29 -7.14
N ALA A 253 -16.93 8.92 -7.06
CA ALA A 253 -16.45 7.70 -6.40
C ALA A 253 -15.35 8.00 -5.36
N GLY A 254 -15.06 7.00 -4.53
CA GLY A 254 -13.92 6.97 -3.63
C GLY A 254 -12.96 5.84 -3.97
N VAL A 255 -11.67 6.03 -3.67
CA VAL A 255 -10.64 4.98 -3.78
C VAL A 255 -9.73 5.02 -2.56
N ALA A 256 -9.33 3.86 -2.07
CA ALA A 256 -8.31 3.72 -1.05
C ALA A 256 -7.46 2.47 -1.30
N THR A 257 -6.19 2.54 -0.93
CA THR A 257 -5.25 1.43 -0.99
C THR A 257 -4.74 1.12 0.41
N SER A 258 -4.92 -0.13 0.83
CA SER A 258 -4.28 -0.70 2.02
C SER A 258 -3.21 -1.68 1.59
N GLY A 259 -2.04 -1.62 2.19
CA GLY A 259 -0.96 -2.55 1.88
C GLY A 259 0.14 -2.52 2.92
N ASP A 260 1.03 -3.49 2.84
CA ASP A 260 2.10 -3.65 3.83
C ASP A 260 3.38 -2.89 3.48
N LEU A 261 3.44 -2.24 2.32
CA LEU A 261 4.65 -1.66 1.74
C LEU A 261 5.16 -0.41 2.48
N GLU A 262 4.25 0.41 3.00
CA GLU A 262 4.61 1.73 3.55
C GLU A 262 5.08 1.67 5.01
N GLN A 263 4.62 0.68 5.77
CA GLN A 263 4.91 0.58 7.21
C GLN A 263 4.98 -0.88 7.67
N PHE A 264 6.19 -1.29 8.09
CA PHE A 264 6.48 -2.61 8.63
C PHE A 264 7.64 -2.57 9.65
N VAL A 265 7.91 -3.70 10.32
CA VAL A 265 9.13 -3.98 11.09
C VAL A 265 9.60 -5.40 10.79
N GLU A 266 10.91 -5.60 10.75
CA GLU A 266 11.51 -6.93 10.66
C GLU A 266 12.02 -7.36 12.03
N ILE A 267 11.61 -8.54 12.48
CA ILE A 267 11.99 -9.12 13.78
C ILE A 267 12.32 -10.58 13.52
N ASP A 268 13.55 -10.99 13.86
CA ASP A 268 14.06 -12.36 13.67
C ASP A 268 13.91 -12.88 12.21
N GLY A 269 14.12 -12.00 11.22
CA GLY A 269 14.00 -12.33 9.79
C GLY A 269 12.57 -12.45 9.28
N VAL A 270 11.56 -12.12 10.11
CA VAL A 270 10.15 -12.09 9.70
C VAL A 270 9.68 -10.64 9.61
N ARG A 271 9.09 -10.29 8.47
CA ARG A 271 8.51 -8.97 8.23
C ARG A 271 7.07 -8.91 8.72
N TYR A 272 6.76 -7.93 9.57
CA TYR A 272 5.44 -7.68 10.15
C TYR A 272 4.92 -6.32 9.66
N SER A 273 3.79 -6.32 8.95
CA SER A 273 3.15 -5.08 8.49
C SER A 273 2.55 -4.25 9.64
N HIS A 274 1.99 -3.08 9.33
CA HIS A 274 1.16 -2.33 10.28
C HIS A 274 -0.30 -2.79 10.31
N ILE A 275 -0.73 -3.62 9.35
CA ILE A 275 -2.08 -4.18 9.28
C ILE A 275 -2.12 -5.42 10.16
N VAL A 276 -2.95 -5.40 11.19
CA VAL A 276 -3.12 -6.49 12.14
C VAL A 276 -4.41 -7.22 11.84
N ASP A 277 -4.38 -8.55 11.78
CA ASP A 277 -5.60 -9.34 11.87
C ASP A 277 -6.09 -9.34 13.34
N PRO A 278 -7.23 -8.70 13.67
CA PRO A 278 -7.69 -8.60 15.06
C PRO A 278 -7.98 -9.96 15.70
N ARG A 279 -8.31 -10.97 14.89
CA ARG A 279 -8.66 -12.32 15.33
C ARG A 279 -7.41 -13.09 15.74
N SER A 280 -6.37 -12.99 14.91
CA SER A 280 -5.09 -13.64 15.18
C SER A 280 -4.18 -12.80 16.06
N GLY A 281 -4.42 -11.49 16.20
CA GLY A 281 -3.60 -10.50 16.90
C GLY A 281 -2.20 -10.30 16.32
N SER A 282 -1.94 -10.90 15.15
CA SER A 282 -0.66 -10.83 14.47
C SER A 282 -0.78 -9.91 13.25
N PRO A 283 0.27 -9.12 12.96
CA PRO A 283 0.38 -8.39 11.72
C PRO A 283 0.45 -9.34 10.54
N LEU A 284 -0.01 -8.86 9.38
CA LEU A 284 0.19 -9.59 8.14
C LEU A 284 1.69 -9.70 7.84
N THR A 285 2.14 -10.92 7.56
CA THR A 285 3.53 -11.25 7.19
C THR A 285 3.70 -11.49 5.70
N GLU A 286 2.59 -11.76 5.00
CA GLU A 286 2.55 -11.86 3.54
C GLU A 286 2.57 -10.47 2.91
N ARG A 287 3.16 -10.41 1.71
CA ARG A 287 3.14 -9.21 0.87
C ARG A 287 1.78 -9.03 0.24
N ILE A 288 1.10 -7.94 0.58
CA ILE A 288 -0.27 -7.70 0.15
C ILE A 288 -0.53 -6.22 -0.15
N ALA A 289 -1.26 -5.97 -1.24
CA ALA A 289 -1.82 -4.68 -1.57
C ALA A 289 -3.27 -4.86 -2.02
N VAL A 290 -4.18 -4.06 -1.46
CA VAL A 290 -5.60 -4.06 -1.78
C VAL A 290 -6.03 -2.65 -2.09
N THR A 291 -6.47 -2.43 -3.31
CA THR A 291 -7.02 -1.15 -3.77
C THR A 291 -8.51 -1.34 -4.01
N VAL A 292 -9.33 -0.55 -3.33
CA VAL A 292 -10.80 -0.60 -3.40
C VAL A 292 -11.34 0.68 -4.01
N VAL A 293 -12.28 0.55 -4.94
CA VAL A 293 -13.07 1.64 -5.50
C VAL A 293 -14.53 1.46 -5.07
N ALA A 294 -15.11 2.47 -4.43
CA ALA A 294 -16.49 2.46 -3.95
C ALA A 294 -17.20 3.78 -4.30
N THR A 295 -18.48 3.93 -3.97
CA THR A 295 -19.22 5.18 -4.21
C THR A 295 -18.73 6.33 -3.33
N ASP A 296 -18.14 6.01 -2.19
CA ASP A 296 -17.59 6.96 -1.22
C ASP A 296 -16.23 6.47 -0.68
N ALA A 297 -15.48 7.38 -0.06
CA ALA A 297 -14.13 7.08 0.41
C ALA A 297 -14.13 6.30 1.73
N LEU A 298 -15.16 6.47 2.56
CA LEU A 298 -15.36 5.73 3.81
C LEU A 298 -15.41 4.23 3.54
N ASP A 299 -16.28 3.79 2.62
CA ASP A 299 -16.41 2.38 2.30
C ASP A 299 -15.13 1.85 1.64
N ALA A 300 -14.49 2.63 0.74
CA ALA A 300 -13.21 2.24 0.14
C ALA A 300 -12.10 2.02 1.18
N ASP A 301 -11.94 2.94 2.15
CA ASP A 301 -10.92 2.88 3.21
C ASP A 301 -11.10 1.63 4.08
N ALA A 302 -12.32 1.45 4.61
CA ALA A 302 -12.63 0.33 5.49
C ALA A 302 -12.55 -1.04 4.79
N LEU A 303 -13.08 -1.14 3.56
CA LEU A 303 -13.02 -2.37 2.77
C LEU A 303 -11.59 -2.74 2.39
N SER A 304 -10.73 -1.76 2.08
CA SER A 304 -9.34 -2.04 1.70
C SER A 304 -8.59 -2.73 2.84
N THR A 305 -8.78 -2.29 4.09
CA THR A 305 -8.18 -2.94 5.26
C THR A 305 -8.81 -4.31 5.52
N ALA A 306 -10.14 -4.41 5.49
CA ALA A 306 -10.84 -5.67 5.74
C ALA A 306 -10.45 -6.77 4.73
N ALA A 307 -10.38 -6.42 3.45
CA ALA A 307 -10.03 -7.34 2.37
C ALA A 307 -8.55 -7.76 2.40
N SER A 308 -7.64 -6.94 2.97
CA SER A 308 -6.26 -7.35 3.22
C SER A 308 -6.16 -8.50 4.23
N VAL A 309 -7.06 -8.54 5.21
CA VAL A 309 -7.08 -9.54 6.28
C VAL A 309 -7.89 -10.79 5.91
N LEU A 310 -8.81 -10.67 4.96
CA LEU A 310 -9.70 -11.76 4.57
C LEU A 310 -9.10 -12.66 3.49
N GLU A 311 -9.47 -13.94 3.57
CA GLU A 311 -9.31 -14.88 2.46
C GLU A 311 -10.02 -14.39 1.20
N PRO A 312 -9.49 -14.64 -0.01
CA PRO A 312 -10.01 -14.08 -1.26
C PRO A 312 -11.53 -14.23 -1.47
N ARG A 313 -12.10 -15.40 -1.12
CA ARG A 313 -13.54 -15.64 -1.26
C ARG A 313 -14.38 -14.77 -0.34
N ARG A 314 -13.93 -14.55 0.90
CA ARG A 314 -14.63 -13.72 1.89
C ARG A 314 -14.44 -12.24 1.58
N ALA A 315 -13.24 -11.85 1.14
CA ALA A 315 -12.98 -10.50 0.65
C ALA A 315 -13.89 -10.15 -0.53
N LYS A 316 -14.01 -11.06 -1.52
CA LYS A 316 -14.94 -10.93 -2.65
C LYS A 316 -16.38 -10.68 -2.17
N ALA A 317 -16.90 -11.57 -1.33
CA ALA A 317 -18.27 -11.48 -0.84
C ALA A 317 -18.54 -10.18 -0.05
N LEU A 318 -17.56 -9.72 0.73
CA LEU A 318 -17.64 -8.45 1.44
C LEU A 318 -17.67 -7.27 0.47
N VAL A 319 -16.74 -7.19 -0.48
CA VAL A 319 -16.68 -6.10 -1.46
C VAL A 319 -17.96 -6.02 -2.31
N GLU A 320 -18.46 -7.16 -2.78
CA GLU A 320 -19.72 -7.23 -3.55
C GLU A 320 -20.93 -6.80 -2.71
N ARG A 321 -20.96 -7.11 -1.41
CA ARG A 321 -22.06 -6.71 -0.50
C ARG A 321 -22.20 -5.19 -0.38
N PHE A 322 -21.08 -4.46 -0.50
CA PHE A 322 -21.06 -3.00 -0.46
C PHE A 322 -21.13 -2.37 -1.85
N GLY A 323 -21.30 -3.16 -2.93
CA GLY A 323 -21.39 -2.64 -4.28
C GLY A 323 -20.10 -1.97 -4.76
N ALA A 324 -18.95 -2.39 -4.22
CA ALA A 324 -17.64 -1.86 -4.55
C ALA A 324 -16.88 -2.78 -5.53
N ALA A 325 -15.74 -2.32 -5.99
CA ALA A 325 -14.75 -3.10 -6.73
C ALA A 325 -13.42 -3.10 -5.97
N ALA A 326 -12.66 -4.18 -6.07
CA ALA A 326 -11.31 -4.23 -5.53
C ALA A 326 -10.36 -5.04 -6.42
N ILE A 327 -9.10 -4.62 -6.44
CA ILE A 327 -7.97 -5.48 -6.83
C ILE A 327 -7.24 -5.87 -5.56
N ILE A 328 -7.10 -7.17 -5.35
CA ILE A 328 -6.33 -7.79 -4.27
C ILE A 328 -5.10 -8.41 -4.92
N GLN A 329 -3.91 -7.98 -4.50
CA GLN A 329 -2.66 -8.57 -4.92
C GLN A 329 -1.92 -9.17 -3.74
N ARG A 330 -1.50 -10.42 -3.87
CA ARG A 330 -0.64 -11.14 -2.92
C ARG A 330 0.65 -11.55 -3.60
N VAL A 331 1.77 -11.49 -2.88
CA VAL A 331 3.05 -12.01 -3.36
C VAL A 331 3.49 -13.16 -2.45
N GLY A 332 3.61 -14.35 -3.04
CA GLY A 332 4.11 -15.57 -2.39
C GLY A 332 5.58 -15.46 -2.03
N GLN A 333 6.07 -16.39 -1.20
CA GLN A 333 7.48 -16.43 -0.76
C GLN A 333 8.45 -16.79 -1.89
N ASP A 334 7.95 -17.40 -2.96
CA ASP A 334 8.67 -17.69 -4.21
C ASP A 334 8.66 -16.51 -5.20
N GLY A 335 8.03 -15.39 -4.83
CA GLY A 335 7.85 -14.22 -5.68
C GLY A 335 6.69 -14.34 -6.68
N GLU A 336 5.88 -15.40 -6.63
CA GLU A 336 4.68 -15.51 -7.47
C GLU A 336 3.67 -14.42 -7.05
N VAL A 337 3.14 -13.70 -8.03
CA VAL A 337 2.17 -12.61 -7.80
C VAL A 337 0.78 -13.12 -8.17
N GLU A 338 -0.08 -13.30 -7.18
CA GLU A 338 -1.50 -13.57 -7.38
C GLU A 338 -2.26 -12.24 -7.39
N ARG A 339 -3.06 -12.01 -8.44
CA ARG A 339 -3.91 -10.83 -8.56
C ARG A 339 -5.36 -11.24 -8.81
N ILE A 340 -6.27 -10.68 -8.02
CA ILE A 340 -7.70 -11.01 -8.07
C ILE A 340 -8.50 -9.71 -8.14
N ALA A 341 -9.36 -9.60 -9.15
CA ALA A 341 -10.36 -8.55 -9.24
C ALA A 341 -11.70 -9.07 -8.72
N VAL A 342 -12.37 -8.27 -7.88
CA VAL A 342 -13.65 -8.63 -7.25
C VAL A 342 -14.63 -7.46 -7.33
N GLY A 343 -15.92 -7.77 -7.44
CA GLY A 343 -16.97 -6.75 -7.45
C GLY A 343 -17.18 -6.07 -8.80
N SER A 344 -17.64 -4.83 -8.77
CA SER A 344 -17.94 -4.05 -9.97
C SER A 344 -17.67 -2.57 -9.71
N LEU A 345 -17.04 -1.89 -10.67
CA LEU A 345 -16.72 -0.48 -10.54
C LEU A 345 -18.02 0.35 -10.43
N PRO A 346 -18.03 1.45 -9.65
CA PRO A 346 -19.12 2.42 -9.67
C PRO A 346 -19.38 2.94 -11.10
N PRO A 347 -20.59 3.47 -11.37
CA PRO A 347 -20.90 4.09 -12.66
C PRO A 347 -19.88 5.15 -13.06
N ASP A 348 -19.62 5.25 -14.36
CA ASP A 348 -18.72 6.25 -14.96
C ASP A 348 -17.25 6.17 -14.50
N CYS A 349 -16.90 5.15 -13.71
CA CYS A 349 -15.52 4.82 -13.36
C CYS A 349 -14.95 3.77 -14.31
N SER A 350 -13.64 3.83 -14.58
CA SER A 350 -12.95 2.80 -15.36
C SER A 350 -11.55 2.56 -14.85
N TRP A 351 -11.14 1.30 -14.87
CA TRP A 351 -9.82 0.90 -14.42
C TRP A 351 -9.29 -0.23 -15.29
N PRO A 352 -8.36 0.06 -16.23
CA PRO A 352 -7.82 -0.95 -17.15
C PRO A 352 -7.22 -2.17 -16.42
N ALA A 353 -6.57 -1.94 -15.27
CA ALA A 353 -6.03 -3.01 -14.43
C ALA A 353 -7.11 -3.99 -13.95
N PHE A 354 -8.30 -3.48 -13.63
CA PHE A 354 -9.43 -4.26 -13.14
C PHE A 354 -9.99 -5.15 -14.25
N ASP A 355 -10.12 -4.60 -15.46
CA ASP A 355 -10.61 -5.32 -16.64
C ASP A 355 -9.60 -6.35 -17.18
N ALA A 356 -8.31 -6.13 -16.95
CA ALA A 356 -7.23 -7.02 -17.39
C ALA A 356 -7.12 -8.30 -16.54
N VAL A 357 -7.67 -8.31 -15.32
CA VAL A 357 -7.69 -9.52 -14.48
C VAL A 357 -8.84 -10.40 -14.95
N ALA A 358 -8.52 -11.61 -15.42
CA ALA A 358 -9.53 -12.53 -15.92
C ALA A 358 -10.64 -12.76 -14.86
N PRO A 359 -11.93 -12.56 -15.20
CA PRO A 359 -13.00 -12.74 -14.24
C PRO A 359 -13.02 -14.19 -13.76
N VAL A 360 -13.15 -14.39 -12.44
CA VAL A 360 -13.37 -15.72 -11.86
C VAL A 360 -14.69 -16.25 -12.47
N PRO A 361 -14.67 -17.32 -13.30
CA PRO A 361 -15.83 -17.68 -14.09
C PRO A 361 -17.04 -18.04 -13.22
N ALA A 362 -18.19 -17.44 -13.53
CA ALA A 362 -19.46 -17.57 -12.79
C ALA A 362 -20.10 -18.98 -12.83
N ALA A 363 -19.49 -19.94 -13.53
CA ALA A 363 -19.99 -21.32 -13.64
C ALA A 363 -19.60 -22.24 -12.46
N ALA A 364 -19.00 -21.70 -11.40
CA ALA A 364 -18.72 -22.44 -10.17
C ALA A 364 -19.91 -22.50 -9.18
N VAL A 365 -21.13 -22.17 -9.61
CA VAL A 365 -22.33 -22.14 -8.76
C VAL A 365 -23.38 -23.15 -9.27
N ALA A 366 -23.54 -24.21 -8.46
CA ALA A 366 -24.56 -25.28 -8.44
C ALA A 366 -24.35 -26.55 -9.31
N ASN A 367 -23.91 -27.62 -8.62
CA ASN A 367 -24.36 -29.04 -8.63
C ASN A 367 -24.83 -29.67 -9.97
N ASP A 368 -24.35 -30.82 -10.45
CA ASP A 368 -23.78 -32.02 -9.81
C ASP A 368 -22.92 -32.80 -10.82
N GLY A 369 -21.88 -33.49 -10.35
CA GLY A 369 -21.14 -34.48 -11.14
C GLY A 369 -19.77 -34.82 -10.57
N GLU A 370 -19.75 -35.46 -9.39
CA GLU A 370 -18.61 -36.14 -8.73
C GLU A 370 -17.19 -35.75 -9.18
N SER A 371 -16.56 -34.86 -8.42
CA SER A 371 -15.13 -34.96 -8.15
C SER A 371 -14.96 -35.13 -6.64
N LYS A 372 -14.90 -36.38 -6.20
CA LYS A 372 -14.31 -36.70 -4.90
C LYS A 372 -12.82 -36.47 -5.01
N ALA A 373 -12.33 -35.41 -4.37
CA ALA A 373 -10.94 -35.33 -3.92
C ALA A 373 -10.97 -34.95 -2.45
N GLY A 374 -11.30 -35.94 -1.60
CA GLY A 374 -10.87 -35.90 -0.21
C GLY A 374 -9.38 -36.24 -0.12
N PRO A 375 -8.69 -35.88 0.96
CA PRO A 375 -7.29 -36.26 1.15
C PRO A 375 -7.18 -37.79 1.20
N GLU A 376 -6.49 -38.38 0.22
CA GLU A 376 -6.15 -39.80 0.28
C GLU A 376 -4.95 -40.00 1.21
N SER A 377 -5.27 -40.24 2.48
CA SER A 377 -4.43 -40.79 3.55
C SER A 377 -3.37 -39.89 4.20
N PHE A 378 -3.26 -40.04 5.52
CA PHE A 378 -2.16 -39.55 6.35
C PHE A 378 -1.40 -40.76 6.89
N ILE A 379 -0.07 -40.74 6.84
CA ILE A 379 0.76 -41.74 7.54
C ILE A 379 1.39 -41.05 8.75
N ARG A 380 0.99 -41.48 9.96
CA ARG A 380 1.70 -41.15 11.20
C ARG A 380 2.58 -42.35 11.57
N ALA A 381 3.89 -42.20 11.45
CA ALA A 381 4.84 -43.16 12.00
C ALA A 381 5.30 -42.70 13.39
N ARG A 382 5.21 -43.61 14.37
CA ARG A 382 5.85 -43.45 15.68
C ARG A 382 7.08 -44.34 15.73
N ALA A 383 8.23 -43.73 16.01
CA ALA A 383 9.42 -44.43 16.44
C ALA A 383 9.92 -43.77 17.72
N GLU A 384 10.31 -44.58 18.71
CA GLU A 384 10.99 -44.14 19.94
C GLU A 384 10.29 -43.03 20.74
N GLY A 385 8.96 -43.01 20.76
CA GLY A 385 8.18 -42.13 21.64
C GLY A 385 8.08 -40.67 21.19
N ARG A 386 8.62 -40.28 20.02
CA ARG A 386 8.40 -38.96 19.41
C ARG A 386 7.47 -39.07 18.20
N ILE A 387 6.63 -38.04 18.03
CA ILE A 387 5.74 -37.91 16.87
C ILE A 387 6.52 -37.15 15.80
N HIS A 388 6.88 -37.84 14.71
CA HIS A 388 7.33 -37.19 13.49
C HIS A 388 6.09 -36.92 12.62
N ALA A 389 5.77 -35.66 12.38
CA ALA A 389 4.69 -35.28 11.47
C ALA A 389 5.27 -35.16 10.05
N LEU A 390 4.77 -35.99 9.14
CA LEU A 390 4.97 -35.84 7.71
C LEU A 390 3.59 -35.52 7.12
N GLU A 391 3.38 -34.29 6.69
CA GLU A 391 2.18 -33.92 5.96
C GLU A 391 2.42 -34.17 4.47
N LEU A 392 1.85 -35.26 3.98
CA LEU A 392 1.82 -35.62 2.57
C LEU A 392 0.45 -35.29 2.02
N ALA A 393 0.37 -34.28 1.16
CA ALA A 393 -0.82 -34.03 0.35
C ALA A 393 -0.56 -34.63 -1.04
N THR A 394 -1.35 -35.63 -1.44
CA THR A 394 -1.29 -36.13 -2.82
C THR A 394 -2.51 -35.67 -3.62
N TRP A 395 -2.26 -35.01 -4.74
CA TRP A 395 -3.28 -34.56 -5.69
C TRP A 395 -3.12 -35.30 -7.00
N THR A 396 -4.19 -35.93 -7.48
CA THR A 396 -4.17 -36.58 -8.79
C THR A 396 -4.88 -35.69 -9.78
N MET A 397 -4.15 -35.19 -10.77
CA MET A 397 -4.72 -34.44 -11.89
C MET A 397 -4.81 -35.34 -13.12
N THR A 398 -5.96 -35.31 -13.78
CA THR A 398 -6.19 -36.05 -15.02
C THR A 398 -6.77 -35.11 -16.07
N ARG A 399 -6.17 -35.08 -17.25
CA ARG A 399 -6.66 -34.32 -18.41
C ARG A 399 -6.83 -35.27 -19.59
N SER A 400 -7.97 -35.23 -20.28
CA SER A 400 -8.23 -36.10 -21.43
C SER A 400 -7.13 -35.97 -22.50
N GLY A 401 -6.55 -37.11 -22.91
CA GLY A 401 -5.45 -37.18 -23.87
C GLY A 401 -4.05 -36.89 -23.31
N ALA A 402 -3.90 -36.71 -21.99
CA ALA A 402 -2.61 -36.52 -21.33
C ALA A 402 -2.43 -37.52 -20.17
N PRO A 403 -1.19 -37.88 -19.80
CA PRO A 403 -0.95 -38.80 -18.69
C PRO A 403 -1.45 -38.21 -17.37
N THR A 404 -2.02 -39.08 -16.53
CA THR A 404 -2.40 -38.73 -15.16
C THR A 404 -1.16 -38.34 -14.35
N VAL A 405 -1.17 -37.16 -13.74
CA VAL A 405 -0.06 -36.68 -12.91
C VAL A 405 -0.50 -36.71 -11.44
N ARG A 406 0.28 -37.38 -10.58
CA ARG A 406 0.14 -37.32 -9.12
C ARG A 406 1.15 -36.33 -8.55
N LEU A 407 0.67 -35.21 -8.06
CA LEU A 407 1.45 -34.24 -7.30
C LEU A 407 1.50 -34.68 -5.84
N VAL A 408 2.66 -34.58 -5.21
CA VAL A 408 2.90 -34.94 -3.82
C VAL A 408 3.62 -33.76 -3.14
N GLY A 409 2.94 -33.06 -2.23
CA GLY A 409 3.53 -31.98 -1.43
C GLY A 409 3.98 -32.49 -0.07
N VAL A 410 5.17 -32.06 0.38
CA VAL A 410 5.73 -32.37 1.72
C VAL A 410 6.15 -31.08 2.41
N VAL A 411 5.64 -30.85 3.62
CA VAL A 411 6.16 -29.81 4.54
C VAL A 411 7.22 -30.45 5.44
N HIS A 412 8.44 -29.91 5.48
CA HIS A 412 9.55 -30.47 6.27
C HIS A 412 10.03 -29.52 7.37
N ILE A 413 10.06 -30.01 8.62
CA ILE A 413 10.78 -29.40 9.73
C ILE A 413 12.11 -30.17 9.84
N GLY A 414 13.21 -29.57 9.38
CA GLY A 414 14.54 -30.15 9.46
C GLY A 414 15.20 -29.90 10.82
N GLU A 415 15.92 -30.89 11.35
CA GLU A 415 16.73 -30.72 12.56
C GLU A 415 18.04 -29.96 12.27
N PRO A 416 18.65 -29.28 13.26
CA PRO A 416 19.85 -28.44 13.11
C PRO A 416 21.00 -29.10 12.35
N ALA A 417 21.17 -30.43 12.44
CA ALA A 417 22.20 -31.18 11.72
C ALA A 417 22.07 -31.12 10.18
N PHE A 418 20.88 -30.83 9.64
CA PHE A 418 20.69 -30.57 8.21
C PHE A 418 21.29 -29.22 7.81
N TYR A 419 21.01 -28.18 8.60
CA TYR A 419 21.54 -26.84 8.38
C TYR A 419 23.04 -26.75 8.65
N GLU A 420 23.56 -27.51 9.63
CA GLU A 420 25.00 -27.63 9.86
C GLU A 420 25.72 -28.30 8.69
N ARG A 421 25.14 -29.33 8.07
CA ARG A 421 25.71 -29.95 6.86
C ARG A 421 25.67 -29.01 5.65
N LEU A 422 24.56 -28.27 5.49
CA LEU A 422 24.43 -27.26 4.44
C LEU A 422 25.45 -26.13 4.64
N GLN A 423 25.61 -25.62 5.86
CA GLN A 423 26.62 -24.62 6.20
C GLN A 423 28.04 -25.16 6.07
N GLN A 424 28.31 -26.42 6.42
CA GLN A 424 29.62 -27.05 6.22
C GLN A 424 29.97 -27.17 4.74
N GLU A 425 29.01 -27.53 3.88
CA GLU A 425 29.22 -27.57 2.43
C GLU A 425 29.36 -26.18 1.81
N LEU A 426 28.57 -25.20 2.25
CA LEU A 426 28.71 -23.81 1.82
C LEU A 426 30.06 -23.22 2.24
N ALA A 427 30.53 -23.53 3.46
CA ALA A 427 31.83 -23.08 3.97
C ALA A 427 33.03 -23.83 3.36
N ALA A 428 32.89 -25.13 3.05
CA ALA A 428 33.96 -25.91 2.44
C ALA A 428 34.22 -25.55 0.97
N ASN A 429 33.24 -24.90 0.31
CA ASN A 429 33.30 -24.51 -1.09
C ASN A 429 33.30 -22.98 -1.30
N ASP A 430 33.45 -22.19 -0.22
CA ASP A 430 33.39 -20.71 -0.23
C ASP A 430 32.16 -20.14 -0.98
N LEU A 431 30.98 -20.71 -0.73
CA LEU A 431 29.72 -20.31 -1.36
C LEU A 431 28.85 -19.47 -0.42
N VAL A 432 28.31 -18.36 -0.93
CA VAL A 432 27.30 -17.53 -0.25
C VAL A 432 25.94 -17.75 -0.90
N LEU A 433 24.93 -18.06 -0.09
CA LEU A 433 23.54 -18.15 -0.53
C LEU A 433 22.98 -16.73 -0.73
N PHE A 434 22.67 -16.35 -1.97
CA PHE A 434 22.13 -15.03 -2.29
C PHE A 434 20.60 -15.07 -2.40
N GLU A 435 19.93 -14.20 -1.64
CA GLU A 435 18.54 -13.80 -1.85
C GLU A 435 18.53 -12.42 -2.54
N SER A 436 17.70 -12.24 -3.58
CA SER A 436 17.67 -10.98 -4.34
C SER A 436 16.93 -9.90 -3.57
N VAL A 437 17.69 -9.09 -2.83
CA VAL A 437 17.28 -7.77 -2.32
C VAL A 437 17.90 -6.70 -3.22
N MET A 438 17.12 -5.70 -3.62
CA MET A 438 17.63 -4.56 -4.37
C MET A 438 18.71 -3.86 -3.51
N PRO A 439 19.95 -3.65 -4.01
CA PRO A 439 20.99 -3.09 -3.17
C PRO A 439 20.66 -1.64 -2.78
N GLU A 440 20.94 -1.30 -1.54
CA GLU A 440 20.83 0.06 -0.97
C GLU A 440 21.61 1.11 -1.79
N ALA A 441 22.59 0.67 -2.58
CA ALA A 441 23.35 1.45 -3.56
C ALA A 441 22.55 1.94 -4.78
N ALA A 442 21.24 1.68 -4.89
CA ALA A 442 20.42 2.20 -5.99
C ALA A 442 20.07 3.71 -5.86
N LEU A 443 20.41 4.33 -4.74
CA LEU A 443 20.32 5.77 -4.51
C LEU A 443 21.69 6.44 -4.71
N PRO A 444 21.75 7.74 -5.03
CA PRO A 444 23.04 8.44 -5.09
C PRO A 444 23.74 8.28 -3.74
N PRO A 445 25.07 8.04 -3.73
CA PRO A 445 25.77 7.84 -2.47
C PRO A 445 25.64 9.06 -1.57
N HIS A 446 25.23 8.81 -0.33
CA HIS A 446 24.94 9.83 0.67
C HIS A 446 25.39 9.33 2.03
N GLY A 447 25.98 10.22 2.84
CA GLY A 447 26.41 9.91 4.19
C GLY A 447 26.60 11.19 4.99
N ASP A 448 26.15 11.19 6.23
CA ASP A 448 26.25 12.35 7.12
C ASP A 448 27.61 12.47 7.81
N THR A 449 28.40 11.39 7.78
CA THR A 449 29.72 11.29 8.38
C THR A 449 30.78 10.86 7.37
N PRO A 450 32.06 11.21 7.58
CA PRO A 450 33.16 10.79 6.71
C PRO A 450 33.24 9.27 6.53
N ASP A 451 33.14 8.49 7.61
CA ASP A 451 33.18 7.02 7.55
C ASP A 451 32.00 6.45 6.74
N ALA A 452 30.81 7.01 6.89
CA ALA A 452 29.64 6.59 6.12
C ALA A 452 29.79 6.92 4.63
N ARG A 453 30.40 8.07 4.30
CA ARG A 453 30.69 8.46 2.91
C ARG A 453 31.74 7.56 2.27
N ILE A 454 32.77 7.17 3.02
CA ILE A 454 33.80 6.21 2.57
C ILE A 454 33.16 4.85 2.29
N ALA A 455 32.35 4.34 3.23
CA ALA A 455 31.69 3.04 3.09
C ALA A 455 30.70 3.00 1.91
N SER A 456 29.84 4.02 1.79
CA SER A 456 28.88 4.14 0.69
C SER A 456 29.58 4.25 -0.67
N THR A 457 30.63 5.06 -0.75
CA THR A 457 31.42 5.20 -1.99
C THR A 457 32.06 3.87 -2.39
N ARG A 458 32.66 3.12 -1.45
CA ARG A 458 33.26 1.82 -1.74
C ARG A 458 32.25 0.82 -2.30
N GLN A 459 31.07 0.74 -1.69
CA GLN A 459 30.00 -0.15 -2.14
C GLN A 459 29.52 0.17 -3.57
N SER A 460 29.43 1.45 -3.92
CA SER A 460 29.13 1.89 -5.28
C SER A 460 30.21 1.49 -6.29
N LEU A 461 31.49 1.59 -5.93
CA LEU A 461 32.60 1.15 -6.78
C LEU A 461 32.58 -0.38 -6.99
N GLU A 462 32.22 -1.16 -5.96
CA GLU A 462 32.06 -2.61 -6.05
C GLU A 462 30.90 -3.02 -6.97
N LEU A 463 29.77 -2.30 -6.91
CA LEU A 463 28.64 -2.51 -7.82
C LEU A 463 29.02 -2.24 -9.28
N LEU A 464 29.77 -1.16 -9.54
CA LEU A 464 30.27 -0.83 -10.88
C LEU A 464 31.24 -1.91 -11.39
N ALA A 465 32.09 -2.45 -10.51
CA ALA A 465 32.99 -3.56 -10.83
C ALA A 465 32.24 -4.85 -11.22
N ASP A 466 31.18 -5.21 -10.49
CA ASP A 466 30.37 -6.38 -10.83
C ASP A 466 29.59 -6.18 -12.14
N LEU A 467 29.02 -4.99 -12.36
CA LEU A 467 28.32 -4.66 -13.61
C LEU A 467 29.25 -4.72 -14.83
N ASP A 468 30.47 -4.20 -14.72
CA ASP A 468 31.48 -4.30 -15.79
C ASP A 468 31.84 -5.76 -16.08
N ALA A 469 32.07 -6.58 -15.05
CA ALA A 469 32.34 -8.01 -15.21
C ALA A 469 31.19 -8.76 -15.92
N ARG A 470 29.94 -8.39 -15.64
CA ARG A 470 28.75 -8.92 -16.33
C ARG A 470 28.69 -8.48 -17.79
N VAL A 471 28.90 -7.19 -18.05
CA VAL A 471 28.90 -6.64 -19.42
C VAL A 471 29.98 -7.29 -20.28
N ARG A 472 31.21 -7.45 -19.75
CA ARG A 472 32.29 -8.13 -20.48
C ARG A 472 31.98 -9.59 -20.80
N ARG A 473 31.27 -10.29 -19.91
CA ARG A 473 30.83 -11.67 -20.16
C ARG A 473 29.77 -11.74 -21.26
N ALA A 474 28.83 -10.79 -21.28
CA ALA A 474 27.75 -10.77 -22.25
C ALA A 474 28.20 -10.28 -23.63
N ASP A 475 28.93 -9.17 -23.68
CA ASP A 475 29.29 -8.48 -24.92
C ASP A 475 30.68 -8.92 -25.45
N GLY A 476 31.46 -9.68 -24.66
CA GLY A 476 32.78 -10.17 -25.03
C GLY A 476 33.87 -9.09 -25.15
N ALA A 477 33.53 -7.84 -24.82
CA ALA A 477 34.40 -6.68 -24.91
C ALA A 477 34.27 -5.78 -23.68
N ALA A 478 35.36 -5.07 -23.37
CA ALA A 478 35.44 -4.06 -22.33
C ALA A 478 34.63 -2.81 -22.70
N PRO A 479 33.74 -2.30 -21.83
CA PRO A 479 33.21 -0.96 -22.02
C PRO A 479 34.37 0.07 -21.89
N PRO A 480 34.46 1.06 -22.80
CA PRO A 480 35.54 2.04 -22.78
C PRO A 480 35.41 3.10 -21.68
N ASP A 481 34.20 3.34 -21.17
CA ASP A 481 33.88 4.33 -20.15
C ASP A 481 32.60 3.98 -19.37
N LEU A 482 32.29 4.75 -18.33
CA LEU A 482 31.12 4.56 -17.46
C LEU A 482 29.78 4.73 -18.20
N ASP A 483 29.71 5.60 -19.20
CA ASP A 483 28.48 5.84 -19.95
C ASP A 483 28.18 4.64 -20.87
N ALA A 484 29.22 4.08 -21.49
CA ALA A 484 29.15 2.84 -22.28
C ALA A 484 28.82 1.63 -21.38
N LEU A 485 29.39 1.56 -20.18
CA LEU A 485 29.03 0.55 -19.17
C LEU A 485 27.55 0.62 -18.81
N ALA A 486 27.04 1.82 -18.47
CA ALA A 486 25.64 2.00 -18.12
C ALA A 486 24.69 1.69 -19.30
N ALA A 487 25.07 2.08 -20.52
CA ALA A 487 24.31 1.74 -21.71
C ALA A 487 24.29 0.23 -21.98
N ALA A 488 25.41 -0.47 -21.76
CA ALA A 488 25.51 -1.92 -21.92
C ALA A 488 24.75 -2.69 -20.84
N ALA A 489 24.90 -2.29 -19.58
CA ALA A 489 24.13 -2.83 -18.46
C ALA A 489 22.63 -2.68 -18.70
N GLY A 490 22.19 -1.52 -19.21
CA GLY A 490 20.81 -1.26 -19.60
C GLY A 490 20.27 -2.14 -20.73
N ARG A 491 21.14 -2.69 -21.60
CA ARG A 491 20.73 -3.67 -22.62
C ARG A 491 20.57 -5.07 -22.04
N ILE A 492 21.38 -5.43 -21.05
CA ILE A 492 21.30 -6.72 -20.35
C ILE A 492 20.07 -6.74 -19.42
N ASP A 493 19.87 -5.65 -18.67
CA ASP A 493 18.71 -5.41 -17.81
C ASP A 493 18.38 -3.91 -17.83
N SER A 494 17.18 -3.56 -18.30
CA SER A 494 16.74 -2.17 -18.46
C SER A 494 16.78 -1.35 -17.18
N ARG A 495 16.74 -1.98 -16.01
CA ARG A 495 16.81 -1.34 -14.69
C ARG A 495 18.24 -0.93 -14.32
N MET A 496 19.26 -1.60 -14.86
CA MET A 496 20.65 -1.42 -14.42
C MET A 496 21.32 -0.19 -15.06
N GLY A 497 20.86 0.26 -16.23
CA GLY A 497 21.40 1.46 -16.87
C GLY A 497 21.20 2.75 -16.05
N PRO A 498 19.99 3.04 -15.55
CA PRO A 498 19.76 4.13 -14.60
C PRO A 498 20.58 4.02 -13.31
N VAL A 499 20.69 2.81 -12.74
CA VAL A 499 21.45 2.55 -11.50
C VAL A 499 22.94 2.84 -11.69
N ALA A 500 23.55 2.31 -12.76
CA ALA A 500 24.95 2.55 -13.07
C ALA A 500 25.29 4.04 -13.23
N ARG A 501 24.36 4.84 -13.79
CA ARG A 501 24.51 6.30 -13.87
C ARG A 501 24.40 6.97 -12.51
N ALA A 502 23.47 6.52 -11.65
CA ALA A 502 23.27 7.11 -10.33
C ALA A 502 24.48 6.93 -9.41
N VAL A 503 25.18 5.81 -9.52
CA VAL A 503 26.37 5.49 -8.70
C VAL A 503 27.71 5.88 -9.34
N SER A 504 27.68 6.59 -10.48
CA SER A 504 28.89 7.09 -11.15
C SER A 504 29.48 8.36 -10.52
N VAL A 505 28.87 8.81 -9.43
CA VAL A 505 29.35 9.89 -8.56
C VAL A 505 29.58 9.34 -7.16
N ASP A 506 30.59 9.82 -6.45
CA ASP A 506 30.86 9.44 -5.07
C ASP A 506 30.00 10.21 -4.05
N ALA A 507 30.12 9.85 -2.77
CA ALA A 507 29.33 10.46 -1.69
C ALA A 507 29.66 11.95 -1.42
N TRP A 508 30.72 12.48 -2.05
CA TRP A 508 31.10 13.90 -2.01
C TRP A 508 30.66 14.66 -3.28
N GLY A 509 30.06 13.97 -4.24
CA GLY A 509 29.54 14.53 -5.48
C GLY A 509 30.57 14.64 -6.60
N HIS A 510 31.73 13.99 -6.48
CA HIS A 510 32.72 13.93 -7.55
C HIS A 510 32.45 12.74 -8.47
N ARG A 511 32.81 12.86 -9.76
CA ARG A 511 32.70 11.73 -10.69
C ARG A 511 33.74 10.66 -10.35
N VAL A 512 33.28 9.41 -10.36
CA VAL A 512 34.15 8.23 -10.29
C VAL A 512 34.94 8.12 -11.59
N GLU A 513 36.22 7.79 -11.48
CA GLU A 513 37.11 7.52 -12.60
C GLU A 513 37.15 6.01 -12.88
N PHE A 514 37.03 5.63 -14.16
CA PHE A 514 37.26 4.28 -14.63
C PHE A 514 38.62 4.22 -15.34
N ARG A 515 39.52 3.36 -14.87
CA ARG A 515 40.85 3.19 -15.47
C ARG A 515 41.01 1.80 -16.06
N ALA A 516 41.23 1.74 -17.35
CA ALA A 516 41.73 0.55 -18.03
C ALA A 516 43.27 0.50 -17.97
N ASP A 517 43.81 -0.71 -17.94
CA ASP A 517 45.23 -1.09 -18.02
C ASP A 517 46.12 -0.58 -16.87
N VAL A 518 45.71 -0.82 -15.62
CA VAL A 518 46.52 -0.47 -14.43
C VAL A 518 47.60 -1.54 -14.20
N PRO A 519 48.89 -1.16 -14.06
CA PRO A 519 49.96 -2.10 -13.70
C PRO A 519 49.70 -2.71 -12.32
N SER A 520 49.93 -4.02 -12.17
CA SER A 520 49.79 -4.73 -10.88
C SER A 520 50.58 -4.04 -9.77
N ALA A 521 49.97 -3.94 -8.59
CA ALA A 521 50.47 -3.25 -7.39
C ALA A 521 51.93 -3.56 -6.99
N PRO A 522 52.59 -2.71 -6.17
CA PRO A 522 53.96 -2.93 -5.70
C PRO A 522 54.10 -4.27 -4.94
N PRO A 523 55.29 -4.89 -4.97
CA PRO A 523 55.51 -6.29 -4.56
C PRO A 523 55.26 -6.62 -3.08
N ASP A 524 54.90 -5.66 -2.23
CA ASP A 524 54.78 -5.83 -0.77
C ASP A 524 53.30 -5.92 -0.27
N ASP A 525 52.30 -6.00 -1.16
CA ASP A 525 50.90 -6.26 -0.77
C ASP A 525 50.64 -7.77 -0.58
N PRO A 526 50.28 -8.24 0.63
CA PRO A 526 49.99 -9.65 0.90
C PRO A 526 48.78 -10.22 0.14
N ARG A 527 47.99 -9.39 -0.56
CA ARG A 527 46.93 -9.86 -1.48
C ARG A 527 47.44 -10.25 -2.87
N ALA A 528 48.72 -10.01 -3.18
CA ALA A 528 49.33 -10.28 -4.49
C ALA A 528 49.91 -11.70 -4.63
N ALA A 529 49.57 -12.63 -3.74
CA ALA A 529 50.12 -14.00 -3.76
C ALA A 529 49.70 -14.81 -5.01
N ASP A 530 48.60 -14.43 -5.65
CA ASP A 530 48.16 -15.00 -6.93
C ASP A 530 48.37 -13.98 -8.05
N GLY A 531 49.50 -14.12 -8.76
CA GLY A 531 49.93 -13.19 -9.79
C GLY A 531 48.85 -12.86 -10.81
N GLY A 532 48.47 -11.58 -10.87
CA GLY A 532 47.57 -11.02 -11.86
C GLY A 532 46.48 -10.15 -11.25
N GLY A 533 46.86 -9.02 -10.65
CA GLY A 533 45.88 -7.97 -10.33
C GLY A 533 45.10 -7.58 -11.60
N PRO A 534 43.81 -7.24 -11.48
CA PRO A 534 42.97 -6.98 -12.64
C PRO A 534 43.53 -5.81 -13.45
N SER A 535 43.43 -5.91 -14.78
CA SER A 535 43.94 -4.90 -15.71
C SER A 535 43.07 -3.64 -15.75
N TRP A 536 42.21 -3.38 -14.76
CA TRP A 536 41.34 -2.20 -14.71
C TRP A 536 40.79 -1.99 -13.29
N GLN A 537 40.41 -0.75 -12.95
CA GLN A 537 39.89 -0.39 -11.62
C GLN A 537 38.93 0.82 -11.68
N PHE A 538 38.08 0.95 -10.67
CA PHE A 538 37.30 2.16 -10.40
C PHE A 538 37.92 2.93 -9.24
N ARG A 539 38.01 4.27 -9.37
CA ARG A 539 38.62 5.16 -8.38
C ARG A 539 37.74 6.38 -8.09
N SER A 540 37.50 6.66 -6.82
CA SER A 540 37.07 7.99 -6.35
C SER A 540 38.30 8.80 -5.96
N LEU A 541 38.38 10.03 -6.45
CA LEU A 541 39.50 10.95 -6.23
C LEU A 541 39.15 11.95 -5.12
N GLY A 542 40.18 12.35 -4.37
CA GLY A 542 40.07 13.43 -3.39
C GLY A 542 39.59 14.76 -3.97
N ARG A 543 39.34 15.73 -3.08
CA ARG A 543 38.70 17.04 -3.36
C ARG A 543 39.33 17.85 -4.51
N ASP A 544 40.60 17.67 -4.81
CA ASP A 544 41.30 18.40 -5.88
C ASP A 544 41.22 17.68 -7.26
N GLY A 545 40.59 16.51 -7.31
CA GLY A 545 40.46 15.68 -8.51
C GLY A 545 41.79 15.14 -9.00
N ARG A 546 42.82 15.05 -8.14
CA ARG A 546 44.14 14.52 -8.48
C ARG A 546 44.51 13.35 -7.55
N PRO A 547 45.28 12.36 -8.05
CA PRO A 547 45.80 11.28 -7.21
C PRO A 547 46.68 11.80 -6.08
N GLY A 548 46.49 11.27 -4.87
CA GLY A 548 47.34 11.53 -3.70
C GLY A 548 46.69 12.32 -2.57
N GLY A 549 45.36 12.26 -2.41
CA GLY A 549 44.64 12.93 -1.32
C GLY A 549 45.07 12.49 0.10
N GLU A 550 44.77 13.31 1.11
CA GLU A 550 45.07 13.05 2.53
C GLU A 550 43.81 13.19 3.41
N GLY A 551 43.73 12.40 4.49
CA GLY A 551 42.63 12.48 5.45
C GLY A 551 41.31 11.86 4.95
N GLU A 552 40.18 12.51 5.24
CA GLU A 552 38.83 12.08 4.83
C GLU A 552 38.58 12.17 3.31
N ASP A 553 39.48 12.87 2.58
CA ASP A 553 39.48 13.03 1.13
C ASP A 553 40.54 12.10 0.46
N ALA A 554 40.95 11.01 1.12
CA ALA A 554 41.86 10.03 0.55
C ALA A 554 41.21 9.23 -0.60
N ASP A 555 42.02 8.85 -1.60
CA ASP A 555 41.51 8.14 -2.77
C ASP A 555 41.00 6.73 -2.41
N ILE A 556 39.86 6.34 -2.97
CA ILE A 556 39.25 5.02 -2.75
C ILE A 556 39.28 4.26 -4.08
N GLU A 557 39.89 3.08 -4.08
CA GLU A 557 40.02 2.22 -5.26
C GLU A 557 39.38 0.86 -5.01
N VAL A 558 38.65 0.37 -6.02
CA VAL A 558 38.11 -1.00 -6.05
C VAL A 558 38.45 -1.62 -7.40
N ALA A 559 38.89 -2.87 -7.34
CA ALA A 559 39.19 -3.68 -8.49
C ALA A 559 38.23 -4.90 -8.49
N PRO A 560 37.90 -5.46 -9.66
CA PRO A 560 37.03 -6.62 -9.76
C PRO A 560 37.63 -7.86 -9.08
N LEU A 561 36.75 -8.73 -8.59
CA LEU A 561 37.14 -10.06 -8.15
C LEU A 561 37.58 -10.93 -9.35
N PRO A 562 38.52 -11.86 -9.18
CA PRO A 562 38.98 -12.72 -10.27
C PRO A 562 37.83 -13.56 -10.85
N THR A 563 37.80 -13.69 -12.17
CA THR A 563 36.82 -14.52 -12.87
C THR A 563 37.01 -15.99 -12.50
N PRO A 564 36.00 -16.71 -11.99
CA PRO A 564 36.15 -18.12 -11.66
C PRO A 564 36.49 -18.94 -12.92
N THR A 565 37.49 -19.82 -12.79
CA THR A 565 37.96 -20.66 -13.89
C THR A 565 37.01 -21.82 -14.16
N ARG A 566 36.93 -22.15 -15.45
CA ARG A 566 36.08 -23.15 -16.11
C ARG A 566 36.03 -24.50 -15.35
N GLY A 567 35.00 -24.68 -14.52
CA GLY A 567 34.70 -25.94 -13.81
C GLY A 567 33.26 -26.07 -13.29
N GLU A 568 32.34 -25.16 -13.63
CA GLU A 568 30.98 -25.10 -13.09
C GLU A 568 30.05 -26.26 -13.49
N THR A 569 30.44 -27.11 -14.45
CA THR A 569 29.60 -28.21 -14.93
C THR A 569 29.52 -29.41 -13.97
N ASP A 570 30.38 -29.46 -12.94
CA ASP A 570 30.34 -30.53 -11.92
C ASP A 570 29.61 -30.10 -10.64
N ILE A 571 29.72 -28.84 -10.23
CA ILE A 571 29.05 -28.33 -9.01
C ILE A 571 27.53 -28.40 -9.11
N GLN A 572 26.95 -27.97 -10.24
CA GLN A 572 25.49 -28.03 -10.40
C GLN A 572 24.97 -29.47 -10.43
N ARG A 573 25.77 -30.41 -10.96
CA ARG A 573 25.45 -31.84 -10.98
C ARG A 573 25.54 -32.50 -9.61
N GLU A 574 26.56 -32.12 -8.83
CA GLU A 574 26.76 -32.62 -7.47
C GLU A 574 25.67 -32.08 -6.52
N LEU A 575 25.29 -30.82 -6.68
CA LEU A 575 24.21 -30.16 -5.94
C LEU A 575 22.85 -30.81 -6.29
N ALA A 576 22.57 -31.03 -7.58
CA ALA A 576 21.36 -31.72 -8.00
C ALA A 576 21.32 -33.19 -7.55
N ARG A 577 22.45 -33.91 -7.50
CA ARG A 577 22.52 -35.26 -6.91
C ARG A 577 22.23 -35.25 -5.41
N THR A 578 22.82 -34.31 -4.68
CA THR A 578 22.65 -34.18 -3.23
C THR A 578 21.23 -33.78 -2.83
N LEU A 579 20.57 -32.99 -3.67
CA LEU A 579 19.18 -32.56 -3.50
C LEU A 579 18.16 -33.55 -4.11
N GLY A 580 18.60 -34.66 -4.71
CA GLY A 580 17.71 -35.64 -5.37
C GLY A 580 17.08 -35.16 -6.69
N LEU A 581 17.56 -34.05 -7.25
CA LEU A 581 17.09 -33.37 -8.45
C LEU A 581 17.90 -33.72 -9.73
N ALA A 582 18.78 -34.73 -9.66
CA ALA A 582 19.68 -35.12 -10.75
C ALA A 582 18.98 -35.35 -12.11
N HIS A 583 17.72 -35.77 -12.09
CA HIS A 583 16.91 -36.02 -13.29
C HIS A 583 16.57 -34.76 -14.12
N GLN A 584 16.70 -33.56 -13.55
CA GLN A 584 16.43 -32.30 -14.25
C GLN A 584 17.61 -31.81 -15.09
N ILE A 585 18.80 -32.41 -14.94
CA ILE A 585 20.01 -32.00 -15.68
C ILE A 585 20.27 -32.90 -16.91
N GLU A 586 19.62 -34.07 -17.00
CA GLU A 586 19.82 -35.03 -18.11
C GLU A 586 18.72 -34.99 -19.21
N SER A 587 17.87 -33.97 -19.24
CA SER A 587 16.85 -33.78 -20.29
C SER A 587 17.23 -32.75 -21.35
#